data_AF-A0A1X2GP70-F1
#
_entry.id   AF-A0A1X2GP70-F1
#
_cell.length_a   1.000
_cell.length_b   1.000
_cell.length_c   1.000
_cell.angle_alpha   90.00
_cell.angle_beta   90.00
_cell.angle_gamma   90.00
#
_symmetry.space_group_name_H-M   'P 1'
#
loop_
_entity.id
_entity.type
_entity.pdbx_description
1 polymer ?
#
loop_
_entity_poly.entity_id
_entity_poly.type
_entity_poly.pdbx_seq_one_letter_code
_entity_poly.pdbx_strand_id
1 'polypeptide(L)'
;MSATNFTKDVYSYTTYGAHGPKNLTARIESLKCTFCNEEKTLDHYSKTQVTKALPNPYAPPNWNNKKKVISCKACTIGQTTKMKCMTCDKQKPLSSFAKTQRKHADRARCLSCMKKREDEDVWASDSDSDDSDMESKWSNFM
;
A
#
# COMPACT_ATOMS: atom_id res chain seq x y z
N MET A 1 -37.70 -37.36 13.23
CA MET A 1 -37.12 -36.02 13.37
C MET A 1 -35.61 -36.16 13.22
N SER A 2 -34.87 -35.60 12.27
CA SER A 2 -35.12 -34.94 10.98
C SER A 2 -33.79 -35.11 10.23
N ALA A 3 -33.81 -35.62 9.01
CA ALA A 3 -32.62 -35.74 8.18
C ALA A 3 -32.23 -34.35 7.63
N THR A 4 -31.03 -33.87 7.96
CA THR A 4 -30.51 -32.62 7.39
C THR A 4 -29.93 -32.88 6.01
N ASN A 5 -30.67 -32.47 4.99
CA ASN A 5 -30.28 -32.50 3.58
C ASN A 5 -29.01 -31.67 3.35
N PHE A 6 -27.93 -32.34 2.94
CA PHE A 6 -26.72 -31.72 2.44
C PHE A 6 -26.97 -31.32 0.97
N THR A 7 -27.23 -30.03 0.73
CA THR A 7 -27.35 -29.49 -0.63
C THR A 7 -25.98 -29.56 -1.30
N LYS A 8 -25.78 -30.57 -2.14
CA LYS A 8 -24.68 -30.59 -3.12
C LYS A 8 -25.03 -29.54 -4.17
N ASP A 9 -24.39 -28.39 -4.10
CA ASP A 9 -24.42 -27.43 -5.20
C ASP A 9 -23.84 -28.11 -6.45
N VAL A 10 -24.73 -28.43 -7.39
CA VAL A 10 -24.42 -29.05 -8.68
C VAL A 10 -23.64 -28.03 -9.51
N TYR A 11 -22.31 -28.10 -9.47
CA TYR A 11 -21.47 -27.44 -10.46
C TYR A 11 -21.52 -28.24 -11.76
N SER A 12 -22.48 -27.89 -12.62
CA SER A 12 -22.53 -28.38 -14.00
C SER A 12 -21.28 -27.89 -14.77
N TYR A 13 -20.45 -28.82 -15.23
CA TYR A 13 -19.36 -28.54 -16.15
C TYR A 13 -19.89 -28.64 -17.58
N THR A 14 -20.17 -27.49 -18.20
CA THR A 14 -20.46 -27.43 -19.62
C THR A 14 -19.13 -27.37 -20.38
N THR A 15 -19.00 -28.16 -21.45
CA THR A 15 -17.86 -28.15 -22.37
C THR A 15 -17.87 -26.86 -23.18
N TYR A 16 -16.76 -26.09 -23.18
CA TYR A 16 -16.70 -24.79 -23.86
C TYR A 16 -15.75 -24.80 -25.05
N GLY A 17 -16.32 -24.45 -26.20
CA GLY A 17 -15.62 -23.95 -27.38
C GLY A 17 -14.97 -22.58 -27.15
N ALA A 18 -14.14 -22.19 -28.13
CA ALA A 18 -13.10 -21.18 -28.07
C ALA A 18 -13.56 -19.70 -27.99
N HIS A 19 -14.18 -19.29 -26.87
CA HIS A 19 -14.41 -17.87 -26.57
C HIS A 19 -13.96 -17.51 -25.15
N GLY A 20 -13.11 -16.48 -25.03
CA GLY A 20 -12.43 -16.07 -23.80
C GLY A 20 -13.34 -15.67 -22.61
N PRO A 21 -12.74 -15.34 -21.45
CA PRO A 21 -13.36 -15.40 -20.12
C PRO A 21 -14.28 -14.22 -19.78
N LYS A 22 -15.15 -13.78 -20.70
CA LYS A 22 -16.12 -12.69 -20.45
C LYS A 22 -17.41 -13.17 -19.76
N ASN A 23 -17.64 -14.49 -19.65
CA ASN A 23 -18.94 -15.05 -19.24
C ASN A 23 -19.01 -15.49 -17.76
N LEU A 24 -17.88 -15.67 -17.07
CA LEU A 24 -17.88 -16.14 -15.67
C LEU A 24 -18.40 -15.09 -14.67
N THR A 25 -18.14 -13.81 -14.91
CA THR A 25 -18.63 -12.70 -14.06
C THR A 25 -20.15 -12.53 -14.14
N ALA A 26 -20.78 -12.98 -15.22
CA ALA A 26 -22.24 -12.89 -15.39
C ALA A 26 -23.02 -13.88 -14.51
N ARG A 27 -22.34 -14.87 -13.89
CA ARG A 27 -22.96 -15.92 -13.09
C ARG A 27 -22.87 -15.68 -11.57
N ILE A 28 -22.08 -14.70 -11.11
CA ILE A 28 -21.91 -14.43 -9.67
C ILE A 28 -22.43 -13.03 -9.36
N GLU A 29 -23.51 -12.92 -8.59
CA GLU A 29 -24.12 -11.62 -8.26
C GLU A 29 -23.52 -10.99 -6.99
N SER A 30 -23.09 -11.82 -6.04
CA SER A 30 -22.57 -11.40 -4.75
C SER A 30 -21.35 -12.21 -4.30
N LEU A 31 -20.50 -11.58 -3.49
CA LEU A 31 -19.35 -12.19 -2.83
C LEU A 31 -19.37 -11.85 -1.34
N LYS A 32 -18.93 -12.77 -0.49
CA LYS A 32 -18.81 -12.58 0.96
C LYS A 32 -17.43 -12.05 1.34
N CYS A 33 -17.40 -10.97 2.10
CA CYS A 33 -16.16 -10.40 2.62
C CYS A 33 -15.70 -11.19 3.83
N THR A 34 -14.41 -11.56 3.87
CA THR A 34 -13.83 -12.29 5.01
C THR A 34 -13.63 -11.46 6.28
N PHE A 35 -13.63 -10.13 6.16
CA PHE A 35 -13.38 -9.21 7.28
C PHE A 35 -14.66 -8.73 7.95
N CYS A 36 -15.63 -8.25 7.16
CA CYS A 36 -16.92 -7.80 7.69
C CYS A 36 -18.01 -8.88 7.66
N ASN A 37 -17.74 -10.05 7.06
CA ASN A 37 -18.69 -11.17 6.92
C ASN A 37 -20.01 -10.84 6.19
N GLU A 38 -20.10 -9.69 5.55
CA GLU A 38 -21.26 -9.28 4.76
C GLU A 38 -21.14 -9.77 3.31
N GLU A 39 -22.27 -10.20 2.75
CA GLU A 39 -22.45 -10.43 1.32
C GLU A 39 -22.71 -9.10 0.63
N LYS A 40 -21.92 -8.81 -0.40
CA LYS A 40 -22.00 -7.55 -1.16
C LYS A 40 -21.94 -7.87 -2.65
N THR A 41 -22.50 -6.98 -3.47
CA THR A 41 -22.37 -7.09 -4.93
C THR A 41 -20.92 -6.92 -5.39
N LEU A 42 -20.63 -7.38 -6.60
CA LEU A 42 -19.31 -7.29 -7.24
C LEU A 42 -18.71 -5.88 -7.22
N ASP A 43 -19.53 -4.83 -7.28
CA ASP A 43 -19.10 -3.43 -7.28
C ASP A 43 -18.40 -3.00 -5.99
N HIS A 44 -18.72 -3.64 -4.86
CA HIS A 44 -18.06 -3.41 -3.59
C HIS A 44 -16.68 -4.08 -3.49
N TYR A 45 -16.26 -4.82 -4.52
CA TYR A 45 -14.96 -5.48 -4.60
C TYR A 45 -14.10 -4.85 -5.70
N SER A 46 -12.77 -4.95 -5.58
CA SER A 46 -11.89 -4.57 -6.68
C SER A 46 -11.94 -5.64 -7.79
N LYS A 47 -11.67 -5.23 -9.04
CA LYS A 47 -11.61 -6.18 -10.18
C LYS A 47 -10.69 -7.36 -9.90
N THR A 48 -9.54 -7.11 -9.25
CA THR A 48 -8.59 -8.15 -8.84
C THR A 48 -9.16 -9.12 -7.82
N GLN A 49 -9.94 -8.65 -6.84
CA GLN A 49 -10.61 -9.50 -5.85
C GLN A 49 -11.72 -10.33 -6.49
N VAL A 50 -12.50 -9.74 -7.41
CA VAL A 50 -13.52 -10.46 -8.20
C VAL A 50 -12.87 -11.57 -9.03
N THR A 51 -11.82 -11.27 -9.80
CA THR A 51 -11.12 -12.29 -10.61
C THR A 51 -10.51 -13.40 -9.76
N LYS A 52 -10.04 -13.08 -8.54
CA LYS A 52 -9.51 -14.07 -7.60
C LYS A 52 -10.58 -15.01 -7.05
N ALA A 53 -11.82 -14.52 -6.90
CA ALA A 53 -12.96 -15.32 -6.45
C ALA A 53 -13.49 -16.25 -7.54
N LEU A 54 -13.35 -15.85 -8.82
CA LEU A 54 -13.80 -16.64 -9.95
C LEU A 54 -12.87 -17.85 -10.22
N PRO A 55 -13.43 -19.02 -10.58
CA PRO A 55 -12.63 -20.17 -10.97
C PRO A 55 -11.91 -19.88 -12.29
N ASN A 56 -10.62 -20.22 -12.35
CA ASN A 56 -9.81 -20.09 -13.56
C ASN A 56 -9.68 -21.47 -14.24
N PRO A 57 -10.22 -21.65 -15.46
CA PRO A 57 -10.16 -22.93 -16.17
C PRO A 57 -8.74 -23.33 -16.60
N TYR A 58 -7.81 -22.37 -16.68
CA TYR A 58 -6.40 -22.63 -17.03
C TYR A 58 -5.51 -22.84 -15.80
N ALA A 59 -6.07 -22.79 -14.60
CA ALA A 59 -5.30 -22.97 -13.39
C ALA A 59 -5.14 -24.46 -13.04
N PRO A 60 -4.03 -24.84 -12.37
CA PRO A 60 -3.81 -26.24 -11.98
C PRO A 60 -4.95 -26.77 -11.10
N PRO A 61 -5.18 -28.10 -11.06
CA PRO A 61 -6.37 -28.72 -10.44
C PRO A 61 -6.65 -28.26 -9.00
N ASN A 62 -5.58 -28.00 -8.23
CA ASN A 62 -5.67 -27.59 -6.83
C ASN A 62 -5.87 -26.07 -6.62
N TRP A 63 -5.93 -25.27 -7.68
CA TRP A 63 -6.07 -23.83 -7.57
C TRP A 63 -7.49 -23.39 -7.23
N ASN A 64 -8.49 -23.99 -7.89
CA ASN A 64 -9.90 -23.61 -7.75
C ASN A 64 -10.52 -24.12 -6.45
N ASN A 65 -10.04 -25.26 -5.93
CA ASN A 65 -10.52 -25.84 -4.66
C ASN A 65 -10.02 -25.11 -3.40
N LYS A 66 -9.06 -24.17 -3.53
CA LYS A 66 -8.55 -23.42 -2.38
C LYS A 66 -9.52 -22.32 -1.98
N LYS A 67 -9.91 -22.30 -0.70
CA LYS A 67 -10.68 -21.19 -0.09
C LYS A 67 -9.97 -19.86 -0.34
N LYS A 68 -10.59 -18.97 -1.11
CA LYS A 68 -10.03 -17.66 -1.45
C LYS A 68 -10.41 -16.66 -0.36
N VAL A 69 -9.42 -15.97 0.19
CA VAL A 69 -9.65 -14.83 1.08
C VAL A 69 -9.93 -13.61 0.21
N ILE A 70 -11.16 -13.11 0.31
CA ILE A 70 -11.69 -11.96 -0.46
C ILE A 70 -12.05 -10.84 0.52
N SER A 71 -11.67 -9.60 0.19
CA SER A 71 -11.95 -8.40 0.99
C SER A 71 -12.67 -7.34 0.17
N CYS A 72 -13.71 -6.73 0.74
CA CYS A 72 -14.40 -5.61 0.09
C CYS A 72 -13.51 -4.35 0.10
N LYS A 73 -13.84 -3.38 -0.76
CA LYS A 73 -13.12 -2.10 -0.86
C LYS A 73 -13.09 -1.34 0.47
N ALA A 74 -14.15 -1.44 1.27
CA ALA A 74 -14.24 -0.78 2.57
C ALA A 74 -13.34 -1.44 3.63
N CYS A 75 -13.20 -2.77 3.61
CA CYS A 75 -12.33 -3.50 4.53
C CYS A 75 -10.86 -3.53 4.08
N THR A 76 -10.61 -3.26 2.80
CA THR A 76 -9.24 -3.17 2.29
C THR A 76 -8.67 -1.84 2.74
N ILE A 77 -7.74 -1.86 3.71
CA ILE A 77 -7.05 -0.67 4.20
C ILE A 77 -6.51 0.11 3.00
N GLY A 78 -7.05 1.31 2.78
CA GLY A 78 -6.62 2.19 1.70
C GLY A 78 -5.17 2.61 1.91
N GLN A 79 -4.46 2.86 0.80
CA GLN A 79 -3.16 3.51 0.89
C GLN A 79 -3.33 4.89 1.56
N THR A 80 -2.57 5.16 2.61
CA THR A 80 -2.58 6.46 3.30
C THR A 80 -2.10 7.54 2.35
N THR A 81 -3.02 8.30 1.75
CA THR A 81 -2.68 9.33 0.74
C THR A 81 -2.14 10.62 1.34
N LYS A 82 -2.36 10.82 2.64
CA LYS A 82 -1.98 12.02 3.40
C LYS A 82 -1.24 11.62 4.67
N MET A 83 -0.27 12.44 5.06
CA MET A 83 0.46 12.31 6.33
C MET A 83 0.66 13.69 6.97
N LYS A 84 0.78 13.71 8.30
CA LYS A 84 0.92 14.94 9.10
C LYS A 84 2.40 15.33 9.18
N CYS A 85 2.72 16.60 8.95
CA CYS A 85 4.07 17.12 9.15
C CYS A 85 4.31 17.43 10.63
N MET A 86 5.41 16.96 11.21
CA MET A 86 5.73 17.20 12.62
C MET A 86 6.17 18.64 12.93
N THR A 87 6.60 19.41 11.93
CA THR A 87 7.11 20.79 12.12
C THR A 87 6.01 21.84 12.00
N CYS A 88 5.03 21.61 11.12
CA CYS A 88 3.96 22.60 10.87
C CYS A 88 2.56 22.07 11.17
N ASP A 89 2.45 20.85 11.70
CA ASP A 89 1.22 20.12 12.05
C ASP A 89 0.16 19.98 10.95
N LYS A 90 0.48 20.38 9.71
CA LYS A 90 -0.44 20.31 8.57
C LYS A 90 -0.46 18.90 7.97
N GLN A 91 -1.67 18.41 7.67
CA GLN A 91 -1.86 17.24 6.83
C GLN A 91 -1.56 17.61 5.37
N LYS A 92 -0.65 16.88 4.75
CA LYS A 92 -0.21 17.09 3.36
C LYS A 92 -0.21 15.77 2.60
N PRO A 93 -0.33 15.80 1.26
CA PRO A 93 -0.27 14.59 0.45
C PRO A 93 1.12 13.94 0.53
N LEU A 94 1.21 12.62 0.30
CA LEU A 94 2.49 11.89 0.26
C LEU A 94 3.51 12.49 -0.72
N SER A 95 3.07 13.18 -1.77
CA SER A 95 3.95 13.87 -2.72
C SER A 95 4.73 15.02 -2.09
N SER A 96 4.22 15.63 -1.02
CA SER A 96 4.90 16.69 -0.27
C SER A 96 5.92 16.18 0.75
N PHE A 97 6.19 14.86 0.77
CA PHE A 97 7.15 14.21 1.65
C PHE A 97 8.12 13.33 0.84
N ALA A 98 9.38 13.30 1.27
CA ALA A 98 10.39 12.42 0.71
C ALA A 98 10.00 10.95 0.90
N LYS A 99 10.33 10.08 -0.08
CA LYS A 99 9.96 8.65 -0.06
C LYS A 99 10.45 7.94 1.20
N THR A 100 11.66 8.26 1.66
CA THR A 100 12.27 7.70 2.88
C THR A 100 11.43 7.98 4.13
N GLN A 101 10.76 9.13 4.21
CA GLN A 101 9.95 9.50 5.37
C GLN A 101 8.55 8.89 5.39
N ARG A 102 8.07 8.36 4.26
CA ARG A 102 6.74 7.72 4.18
C ARG A 102 6.64 6.45 5.04
N LYS A 103 7.76 5.80 5.34
CA LYS A 103 7.84 4.64 6.23
C LYS A 103 7.67 5.01 7.72
N HIS A 104 8.02 6.24 8.09
CA HIS A 104 8.01 6.75 9.46
C HIS A 104 7.15 8.02 9.54
N ALA A 105 5.84 7.84 9.42
CA ALA A 105 4.87 8.94 9.33
C ALA A 105 4.78 9.80 10.60
N ASP A 106 5.20 9.25 11.73
CA ASP A 106 5.30 9.90 13.05
C ASP A 106 6.36 11.00 13.08
N ARG A 107 7.48 10.82 12.35
CA ARG A 107 8.60 11.77 12.32
C ARG A 107 8.79 12.46 10.97
N ALA A 108 7.72 12.50 10.16
CA ALA A 108 7.78 13.05 8.83
C ALA A 108 7.74 14.59 8.83
N ARG A 109 8.62 15.20 8.04
CA ARG A 109 8.70 16.64 7.75
C ARG A 109 8.38 16.85 6.27
N CYS A 110 7.53 17.82 5.97
CA CYS A 110 7.23 18.15 4.59
C CYS A 110 8.40 18.86 3.91
N LEU A 111 8.51 18.72 2.60
CA LEU A 111 9.61 19.28 1.79
C LEU A 111 9.81 20.79 2.02
N SER A 112 8.72 21.54 2.22
CA SER A 112 8.80 22.98 2.53
C SER A 112 9.48 23.27 3.87
N CYS A 113 9.25 22.45 4.90
CA CYS A 113 9.89 22.62 6.21
C CYS A 113 11.34 22.15 6.20
N MET A 114 11.67 21.14 5.38
CA MET A 114 13.05 20.73 5.16
C MET A 114 13.85 21.86 4.50
N LYS A 115 13.32 22.43 3.40
CA LYS A 115 13.95 23.55 2.72
C LYS A 115 14.14 24.78 3.61
N LYS A 116 13.10 25.17 4.36
CA LYS A 116 13.21 26.32 5.29
C LYS A 116 14.32 26.14 6.32
N ARG A 117 14.49 24.92 6.84
CA ARG A 117 15.57 24.60 7.78
C ARG A 117 16.94 24.68 7.12
N GLU A 118 17.08 24.11 5.92
CA GLU A 118 18.32 24.19 5.15
C GLU A 118 18.71 25.65 4.88
N ASP A 119 17.75 26.50 4.52
CA ASP A 119 18.00 27.93 4.27
C ASP A 119 18.43 28.69 5.56
N GLU A 120 17.92 28.29 6.73
CA GLU A 120 18.25 28.90 8.04
C GLU A 120 19.62 28.43 8.59
N ASP A 121 19.99 27.17 8.37
CA ASP A 121 21.26 26.59 8.88
C ASP A 121 22.50 27.12 8.11
N VAL A 122 22.33 27.63 6.88
CA VAL A 122 23.43 28.15 6.04
C VAL A 122 24.00 29.47 6.56
N TRP A 123 23.24 30.25 7.34
CA TRP A 123 23.69 31.54 7.88
C TRP A 123 24.35 31.44 9.26
N ALA A 124 24.53 30.24 9.81
CA ALA A 124 25.09 30.02 11.16
C ALA A 124 26.62 29.83 11.20
N SER A 125 27.34 30.15 10.13
CA SER A 125 28.81 30.05 10.08
C SER A 125 29.43 31.33 9.54
N ASP A 126 29.40 32.40 10.35
CA ASP A 126 30.43 33.44 10.32
C ASP A 126 30.47 34.15 11.68
N SER A 127 31.53 33.89 12.46
CA SER A 127 32.18 34.91 13.30
C SER A 127 33.56 34.43 13.75
N ASP A 128 34.55 35.23 13.39
CA ASP A 128 36.00 35.08 13.41
C ASP A 128 36.66 34.92 14.79
N SER A 129 37.86 34.33 14.80
CA SER A 129 38.89 34.61 15.83
C SER A 129 40.28 34.55 15.21
N ASP A 130 40.76 35.76 14.91
CA ASP A 130 42.11 36.33 14.95
C ASP A 130 43.37 35.47 14.76
N ASP A 131 44.19 35.96 13.83
CA ASP A 131 45.63 35.76 13.63
C ASP A 131 46.46 35.82 14.92
N SER A 132 47.36 34.85 15.14
CA SER A 132 48.78 35.09 15.52
C SER A 132 49.59 33.79 15.71
N ASP A 133 50.71 33.74 14.96
CA ASP A 133 52.00 33.13 15.30
C ASP A 133 52.09 31.66 15.77
N MET A 134 52.50 30.76 14.85
CA MET A 134 53.31 29.57 15.20
C MET A 134 54.32 29.22 14.09
N GLU A 135 55.05 30.24 13.63
CA GLU A 135 56.27 30.04 12.83
C GLU A 135 57.43 29.71 13.76
N SER A 136 57.56 28.44 14.20
CA SER A 136 58.74 27.99 14.97
C SER A 136 59.04 26.47 14.93
N LYS A 137 58.31 25.65 14.16
CA LYS A 137 58.47 24.18 14.20
C LYS A 137 58.90 23.53 12.88
N TRP A 138 59.77 24.19 12.12
CA TRP A 138 60.45 23.55 10.97
C TRP A 138 61.98 23.72 10.98
N SER A 139 62.55 24.46 11.93
CA SER A 139 64.00 24.69 12.03
C SER A 139 64.77 23.58 12.76
N ASN A 140 64.11 22.48 13.16
CA ASN A 140 64.75 21.36 13.86
C ASN A 140 64.90 20.09 13.01
N PHE A 141 64.78 20.21 11.69
CA PHE A 141 64.92 19.08 10.75
C PHE A 141 65.84 19.38 9.55
N MET A 142 66.91 20.17 9.77
CA MET A 142 68.02 20.29 8.81
C MET A 142 69.36 20.34 9.54
#